data_AF-D6PNL0-F1
#
_entry.id   AF-D6PNL0-F1
#
_cell.length_a   1.000
_cell.length_b   1.000
_cell.length_c   1.000
_cell.angle_alpha   90.00
_cell.angle_beta   90.00
_cell.angle_gamma   90.00
#
_symmetry.space_group_name_H-M   'P 1'
#
loop_
_entity.id
_entity.type
_entity.pdbx_description
1 polymer ?
#
loop_
_entity_poly.entity_id
_entity_poly.type
_entity_poly.pdbx_seq_one_letter_code
_entity_poly.pdbx_strand_id
1 'polypeptide(L)'
;DVDTLTDSYGNVVIGGIMEHIEQAGVHSGDSACMLPTQTIPSSCLQTIRSWTTKLAKKLNVCGLMNCQYAITTSGDVFLLEANPRASRTVPFVSKAIGHPLAKYAALVMSGKSLKDLNFEKEVIPKHISVKEAVFPFEKFQGCDVILGPEMRSTGEVMSISSEFSSAFAMAQIAAGQKLPLTGTVFLSLNDMTKSHLEKIA
;
A
#
# COMPACT_ATOMS: atom_id res chain seq x y z
N ASP A 1 0.06 -1.32 -3.93
CA ASP A 1 1.52 -1.55 -4.02
C ASP A 1 1.94 -2.97 -3.63
N VAL A 2 3.09 -3.43 -4.12
CA VAL A 2 3.72 -4.70 -3.71
C VAL A 2 5.19 -4.47 -3.45
N ASP A 3 5.65 -4.70 -2.22
CA ASP A 3 7.08 -4.68 -1.90
C ASP A 3 7.62 -6.10 -1.84
N THR A 4 8.81 -6.30 -2.40
CA THR A 4 9.47 -7.60 -2.50
C THR A 4 10.94 -7.53 -2.14
N LEU A 5 11.47 -8.68 -1.72
CA LEU A 5 12.88 -8.87 -1.44
C LEU A 5 13.41 -10.04 -2.26
N THR A 6 14.52 -9.82 -2.97
CA THR A 6 15.17 -10.84 -3.81
C THR A 6 16.62 -11.01 -3.41
N ASP A 7 17.10 -12.25 -3.25
CA ASP A 7 18.52 -12.52 -3.03
C ASP A 7 19.30 -12.74 -4.33
N SER A 8 20.63 -12.78 -4.21
CA SER A 8 21.54 -13.03 -5.34
C SER A 8 21.35 -14.39 -6.04
N TYR A 9 20.63 -15.33 -5.42
CA TYR A 9 20.31 -16.64 -5.99
C TYR A 9 18.99 -16.61 -6.79
N GLY A 10 18.32 -15.46 -6.87
CA GLY A 10 17.04 -15.29 -7.55
C GLY A 10 15.84 -15.80 -6.76
N ASN A 11 15.98 -16.07 -5.45
CA ASN A 11 14.84 -16.33 -4.59
C ASN A 11 14.13 -15.02 -4.31
N VAL A 12 12.81 -14.99 -4.51
CA VAL A 12 11.97 -13.79 -4.33
C VAL A 12 10.96 -14.08 -3.24
N VAL A 13 10.84 -13.16 -2.29
CA VAL A 13 9.79 -13.17 -1.27
C VAL A 13 8.99 -11.88 -1.36
N ILE A 14 7.66 -12.03 -1.37
CA ILE A 14 6.75 -10.90 -1.24
C ILE A 14 6.82 -10.41 0.21
N GLY A 15 7.23 -9.16 0.40
CA GLY A 15 7.24 -8.51 1.70
C GLY A 15 5.83 -8.12 2.12
N GLY A 16 5.04 -7.57 1.21
CA GLY A 16 3.64 -7.24 1.47
C GLY A 16 2.91 -6.77 0.22
N ILE A 17 1.63 -7.12 0.13
CA ILE A 17 0.69 -6.61 -0.87
C ILE A 17 -0.24 -5.65 -0.16
N MET A 18 -0.21 -4.38 -0.58
CA MET A 18 -1.02 -3.30 -0.03
C MET A 18 -2.13 -2.93 -1.01
N GLU A 19 -3.34 -2.82 -0.49
CA GLU A 19 -4.51 -2.33 -1.22
C GLU A 19 -4.74 -0.87 -0.84
N HIS A 20 -4.96 -0.01 -1.84
CA HIS A 20 -5.26 1.41 -1.60
C HIS A 20 -6.76 1.57 -1.37
N ILE A 21 -7.12 2.56 -0.55
CA ILE A 21 -8.51 2.97 -0.36
C ILE A 21 -8.96 3.81 -1.55
N GLU A 22 -8.13 4.76 -1.97
CA GLU A 22 -8.35 5.55 -3.17
C GLU A 22 -8.07 4.73 -4.44
N GLN A 23 -8.86 5.01 -5.48
CA GLN A 23 -8.71 4.40 -6.79
C GLN A 23 -7.42 4.83 -7.50
N ALA A 24 -6.98 4.00 -8.45
CA ALA A 24 -5.92 4.38 -9.38
C ALA A 24 -6.27 5.70 -10.08
N GLY A 25 -5.32 6.64 -10.06
CA GLY A 25 -5.53 8.05 -10.44
C GLY A 25 -5.22 9.01 -9.28
N VAL A 26 -5.32 8.54 -8.04
CA VAL A 26 -4.67 9.15 -6.88
C VAL A 26 -3.28 8.55 -6.72
N HIS A 27 -2.26 9.40 -6.53
CA HIS A 27 -0.89 8.96 -6.38
C HIS A 27 -0.69 8.08 -5.13
N SER A 28 0.06 6.99 -5.25
CA SER A 28 0.28 6.00 -4.17
C SER A 28 0.78 6.59 -2.84
N GLY A 29 1.56 7.67 -2.92
CA GLY A 29 2.03 8.42 -1.75
C GLY A 29 0.91 9.11 -0.97
N ASP A 30 -0.11 9.61 -1.66
CA ASP A 30 -1.24 10.32 -1.07
C ASP A 30 -2.40 9.38 -0.72
N SER A 31 -2.43 8.18 -1.27
CA SER A 31 -3.44 7.18 -0.94
C SER A 31 -3.26 6.64 0.47
N ALA A 32 -4.36 6.45 1.18
CA ALA A 32 -4.42 5.51 2.29
C ALA A 32 -4.27 4.09 1.74
N CYS A 33 -3.66 3.21 2.53
CA CYS A 33 -3.54 1.81 2.14
C CYS A 33 -3.58 0.87 3.33
N MET A 34 -3.86 -0.41 3.07
CA MET A 34 -3.99 -1.44 4.09
C MET A 34 -3.23 -2.71 3.76
N LEU A 35 -2.78 -3.38 4.81
CA LEU A 35 -2.13 -4.69 4.77
C LEU A 35 -2.67 -5.54 5.93
N PRO A 36 -3.24 -6.75 5.67
CA PRO A 36 -3.45 -7.36 4.36
C PRO A 36 -4.59 -6.72 3.56
N THR A 37 -4.65 -7.03 2.27
CA THR A 37 -5.72 -6.63 1.34
C THR A 37 -7.09 -7.15 1.81
N GLN A 38 -8.15 -6.36 1.67
CA GLN A 38 -9.50 -6.67 2.15
C GLN A 38 -10.47 -7.04 1.01
N THR A 39 -10.40 -6.36 -0.14
CA THR A 39 -11.43 -6.51 -1.19
C THR A 39 -10.90 -7.13 -2.48
N ILE A 40 -9.58 -7.25 -2.63
CA ILE A 40 -8.96 -7.79 -3.84
C ILE A 40 -9.29 -9.29 -4.01
N PRO A 41 -9.83 -9.71 -5.18
CA PRO A 41 -10.09 -11.12 -5.47
C PRO A 41 -8.82 -11.98 -5.42
N SER A 42 -8.96 -13.22 -4.95
CA SER A 42 -7.84 -14.16 -4.84
C SER A 42 -7.15 -14.45 -6.18
N SER A 43 -7.90 -14.47 -7.29
CA SER A 43 -7.37 -14.62 -8.64
C SER A 43 -6.44 -13.45 -9.02
N CYS A 44 -6.82 -12.22 -8.68
CA CYS A 44 -5.99 -11.04 -8.90
C CYS A 44 -4.71 -11.10 -8.05
N LEU A 45 -4.82 -11.50 -6.78
CA LEU A 45 -3.66 -11.66 -5.90
C LEU A 45 -2.68 -12.72 -6.41
N GLN A 46 -3.18 -13.83 -6.96
CA GLN A 46 -2.34 -14.87 -7.57
C GLN A 46 -1.59 -14.32 -8.80
N THR A 47 -2.28 -13.57 -9.66
CA THR A 47 -1.68 -12.89 -10.81
C THR A 47 -0.59 -11.92 -10.38
N ILE A 48 -0.88 -11.05 -9.40
CA ILE A 48 0.05 -10.07 -8.84
C ILE A 48 1.30 -10.76 -8.30
N ARG A 49 1.16 -11.80 -7.48
CA ARG A 49 2.31 -12.57 -6.94
C ARG A 49 3.15 -13.20 -8.05
N SER A 50 2.48 -13.81 -9.04
CA SER A 50 3.13 -14.47 -10.18
C SER A 50 3.92 -13.48 -11.03
N TRP A 51 3.30 -12.36 -11.41
CA TRP A 51 3.92 -11.33 -12.24
C TRP A 51 5.06 -10.63 -11.51
N THR A 52 4.86 -10.27 -10.24
CA THR A 52 5.90 -9.63 -9.42
C THR A 52 7.14 -10.52 -9.31
N THR A 53 6.95 -11.82 -9.00
CA THR A 53 8.04 -12.79 -8.90
C THR A 53 8.78 -12.97 -10.23
N LYS A 54 8.05 -13.09 -11.34
CA LYS A 54 8.65 -13.21 -12.67
C LYS A 54 9.43 -11.96 -13.05
N LEU A 55 8.90 -10.78 -12.73
CA LEU A 55 9.52 -9.50 -13.05
C LEU A 55 10.81 -9.30 -12.25
N ALA A 56 10.80 -9.57 -10.93
CA ALA A 56 11.99 -9.50 -10.07
C ALA A 56 13.13 -10.35 -10.64
N LYS A 57 12.82 -11.59 -11.02
CA LYS A 57 13.79 -12.51 -11.65
C LYS A 57 14.27 -11.99 -13.00
N LYS A 58 13.36 -11.51 -13.85
CA LYS A 58 13.70 -11.03 -15.20
C LYS A 58 14.58 -9.77 -15.18
N LEU A 59 14.39 -8.91 -14.17
CA LEU A 59 15.18 -7.70 -13.94
C LEU A 59 16.47 -7.96 -13.14
N ASN A 60 16.74 -9.22 -12.76
CA ASN A 60 17.89 -9.61 -11.92
C ASN A 60 17.99 -8.77 -10.64
N VAL A 61 16.86 -8.53 -9.97
CA VAL A 61 16.82 -7.77 -8.72
C VAL A 61 17.64 -8.49 -7.66
N CYS A 62 18.49 -7.75 -6.94
CA CYS A 62 19.11 -8.17 -5.70
C CYS A 62 18.88 -7.06 -4.66
N GLY A 63 18.15 -7.36 -3.59
CA GLY A 63 17.62 -6.36 -2.66
C GLY A 63 16.11 -6.14 -2.81
N LEU A 64 15.68 -4.89 -2.66
CA LEU A 64 14.26 -4.52 -2.69
C LEU A 64 13.79 -4.16 -4.10
N MET A 65 12.54 -4.50 -4.38
CA MET A 65 11.79 -3.97 -5.52
C MET A 65 10.34 -3.72 -5.11
N ASN A 66 9.77 -2.64 -5.63
CA ASN A 66 8.35 -2.31 -5.51
C ASN A 66 7.67 -2.40 -6.88
N CYS A 67 6.46 -2.95 -6.92
CA CYS A 67 5.61 -2.95 -8.11
C CYS A 67 4.26 -2.30 -7.79
N GLN A 68 3.74 -1.52 -8.73
CA GLN A 68 2.42 -0.91 -8.64
C GLN A 68 1.48 -1.52 -9.68
N TYR A 69 0.26 -1.81 -9.25
CA TYR A 69 -0.76 -2.47 -10.06
C TYR A 69 -2.06 -1.67 -9.99
N ALA A 70 -2.85 -1.75 -11.06
CA ALA A 70 -4.25 -1.36 -11.07
C ALA A 70 -5.11 -2.59 -11.37
N ILE A 71 -6.29 -2.64 -10.74
CA ILE A 71 -7.29 -3.67 -10.98
C ILE A 71 -8.55 -2.97 -11.47
N THR A 72 -9.06 -3.35 -12.64
CA THR A 72 -10.31 -2.80 -13.16
C THR A 72 -11.50 -3.35 -12.38
N THR A 73 -12.67 -2.71 -12.52
CA THR A 73 -13.93 -3.22 -11.95
C THR A 73 -14.33 -4.60 -12.50
N SER A 74 -13.86 -4.97 -13.71
CA SER A 74 -14.02 -6.30 -14.30
C SER A 74 -13.07 -7.36 -13.71
N GLY A 75 -12.07 -6.96 -12.92
CA GLY A 75 -11.07 -7.85 -12.33
C GLY A 75 -9.82 -8.08 -13.18
N ASP A 76 -9.56 -7.22 -14.17
CA ASP A 76 -8.35 -7.29 -14.99
C ASP A 76 -7.18 -6.60 -14.28
N VAL A 77 -6.03 -7.28 -14.21
CA VAL A 77 -4.82 -6.79 -13.54
C VAL A 77 -3.89 -6.12 -14.55
N PHE A 78 -3.51 -4.88 -14.27
CA PHE A 78 -2.54 -4.11 -15.04
C PHE A 78 -1.32 -3.78 -14.19
N LEU A 79 -0.12 -3.98 -14.73
CA LEU A 79 1.12 -3.49 -14.13
C LEU A 79 1.33 -2.04 -14.56
N LEU A 80 1.45 -1.13 -13.59
CA LEU A 80 1.67 0.30 -13.83
C LEU A 80 3.17 0.60 -13.96
N GLU A 81 3.94 0.26 -12.93
CA GLU A 81 5.38 0.47 -12.90
C GLU A 81 6.08 -0.54 -11.97
N ALA A 82 7.40 -0.66 -12.14
CA ALA A 82 8.26 -1.40 -11.25
C ALA A 82 9.50 -0.56 -10.90
N ASN A 83 9.79 -0.48 -9.61
CA ASN A 83 10.87 0.28 -9.02
C ASN A 83 11.87 -0.71 -8.40
N PRO A 84 13.00 -1.06 -9.06
CA PRO A 84 14.00 -2.01 -8.53
C PRO A 84 14.89 -1.35 -7.46
N ARG A 85 14.25 -0.80 -6.43
CA ARG A 85 14.85 -0.12 -5.28
C ARG A 85 13.86 -0.18 -4.11
N ALA A 86 14.30 0.30 -2.95
CA ALA A 86 13.41 0.56 -1.83
C ALA A 86 12.35 1.61 -2.22
N SER A 87 11.09 1.32 -1.88
CA SER A 87 9.97 2.26 -1.93
C SER A 87 9.77 2.93 -0.57
N ARG A 88 8.94 3.98 -0.55
CA ARG A 88 8.54 4.65 0.69
C ARG A 88 7.70 3.77 1.61
N THR A 89 7.09 2.70 1.09
CA THR A 89 6.21 1.79 1.85
C THR A 89 6.96 0.71 2.62
N VAL A 90 8.25 0.50 2.35
CA VAL A 90 9.08 -0.52 3.04
C VAL A 90 9.04 -0.41 4.57
N PRO A 91 9.12 0.79 5.20
CA PRO A 91 8.98 0.93 6.65
C PRO A 91 7.61 0.49 7.16
N PHE A 92 6.51 0.89 6.50
CA PHE A 92 5.15 0.47 6.83
C PHE A 92 4.99 -1.05 6.74
N VAL A 93 5.39 -1.65 5.62
CA VAL A 93 5.34 -3.11 5.43
C VAL A 93 6.17 -3.82 6.50
N SER A 94 7.39 -3.35 6.76
CA SER A 94 8.28 -3.93 7.76
C SER A 94 7.67 -3.93 9.16
N LYS A 95 6.97 -2.85 9.53
CA LYS A 95 6.26 -2.75 10.82
C LYS A 95 5.04 -3.67 10.87
N ALA A 96 4.26 -3.74 9.80
CA ALA A 96 3.08 -4.58 9.71
C ALA A 96 3.41 -6.08 9.83
N ILE A 97 4.47 -6.54 9.17
CA ILE A 97 4.83 -7.97 9.19
C ILE A 97 5.81 -8.35 10.31
N GLY A 98 6.40 -7.36 11.00
CA GLY A 98 7.39 -7.59 12.05
C GLY A 98 8.78 -8.02 11.54
N HIS A 99 9.10 -7.76 10.28
CA HIS A 99 10.40 -8.10 9.68
C HIS A 99 11.09 -6.86 9.10
N PRO A 100 12.38 -6.62 9.38
CA PRO A 100 13.10 -5.42 8.95
C PRO A 100 13.57 -5.55 7.50
N LEU A 101 12.67 -5.36 6.53
CA LEU A 101 12.93 -5.60 5.11
C LEU A 101 14.15 -4.82 4.57
N ALA A 102 14.34 -3.56 4.99
CA ALA A 102 15.51 -2.77 4.59
C ALA A 102 16.84 -3.37 5.10
N LYS A 103 16.85 -3.91 6.32
CA LYS A 103 18.02 -4.61 6.87
C LYS A 103 18.28 -5.90 6.10
N TYR A 104 17.23 -6.67 5.82
CA TYR A 104 17.36 -7.90 5.03
C TYR A 104 17.87 -7.60 3.62
N ALA A 105 17.40 -6.52 2.99
CA ALA A 105 17.86 -6.06 1.68
C ALA A 105 19.37 -5.77 1.66
N ALA A 106 19.87 -5.04 2.67
CA ALA A 106 21.29 -4.77 2.79
C ALA A 106 22.11 -6.06 2.97
N LEU A 107 21.61 -7.03 3.74
CA LEU A 107 22.27 -8.31 3.96
C LEU A 107 22.30 -9.17 2.69
N VAL A 108 21.21 -9.23 1.93
CA VAL A 108 21.20 -10.00 0.67
C VAL A 108 22.06 -9.36 -0.41
N MET A 109 22.08 -8.02 -0.50
CA MET A 109 23.02 -7.31 -1.39
C MET A 109 24.49 -7.56 -0.99
N SER A 110 24.75 -7.90 0.27
CA SER A 110 26.07 -8.29 0.78
C SER A 110 26.37 -9.79 0.67
N GLY A 111 25.51 -10.58 0.01
CA GLY A 111 25.74 -12.00 -0.28
C GLY A 111 25.01 -13.00 0.62
N LYS A 112 24.19 -12.56 1.59
CA LYS A 112 23.31 -13.49 2.33
C LYS A 112 22.16 -13.98 1.44
N SER A 113 21.74 -15.22 1.61
CA SER A 113 20.50 -15.73 1.01
C SER A 113 19.29 -15.40 1.87
N LEU A 114 18.09 -15.46 1.29
CA LEU A 114 16.84 -15.37 2.07
C LEU A 114 16.70 -16.51 3.09
N LYS A 115 17.29 -17.66 2.79
CA LYS A 115 17.39 -18.81 3.69
C LYS A 115 18.26 -18.51 4.91
N ASP A 116 19.41 -17.84 4.74
CA ASP A 116 20.26 -17.41 5.86
C ASP A 116 19.55 -16.44 6.81
N LEU A 117 18.56 -15.72 6.29
CA LEU A 117 17.73 -14.76 7.04
C LEU A 117 16.47 -15.38 7.64
N ASN A 118 16.20 -16.66 7.39
CA ASN A 118 14.94 -17.33 7.74
C ASN A 118 13.70 -16.59 7.22
N PHE A 119 13.79 -15.99 6.03
CA PHE A 119 12.72 -15.20 5.41
C PHE A 119 12.46 -15.69 3.99
N GLU A 120 11.89 -16.90 3.88
CA GLU A 120 11.68 -17.61 2.61
C GLU A 120 10.22 -17.57 2.11
N LYS A 121 9.30 -17.03 2.90
CA LYS A 121 7.87 -16.99 2.58
C LYS A 121 7.26 -15.66 2.96
N GLU A 122 6.21 -15.28 2.21
CA GLU A 122 5.38 -14.13 2.51
C GLU A 122 4.72 -14.28 3.89
N VAL A 123 4.79 -13.24 4.69
CA VAL A 123 4.15 -13.18 6.01
C VAL A 123 2.84 -12.42 5.87
N ILE A 124 1.73 -13.09 6.16
CA ILE A 124 0.40 -12.47 6.22
C ILE A 124 0.04 -12.23 7.70
N PRO A 125 0.04 -10.98 8.17
CA PRO A 125 -0.33 -10.67 9.55
C PRO A 125 -1.79 -11.04 9.83
N LYS A 126 -2.08 -11.42 11.09
CA LYS A 126 -3.45 -11.65 11.57
C LYS A 126 -4.19 -10.35 11.91
N HIS A 127 -3.44 -9.27 12.11
CA HIS A 127 -3.97 -7.94 12.34
C HIS A 127 -4.00 -7.16 11.02
N ILE A 128 -4.76 -6.09 10.98
CA ILE A 128 -4.84 -5.16 9.87
C ILE A 128 -4.03 -3.93 10.24
N SER A 129 -3.12 -3.57 9.36
CA SER A 129 -2.35 -2.33 9.40
C SER A 129 -2.89 -1.37 8.35
N VAL A 130 -3.15 -0.12 8.73
CA VAL A 130 -3.56 0.94 7.80
C VAL A 130 -2.53 2.06 7.84
N LYS A 131 -2.11 2.51 6.66
CA LYS A 131 -1.32 3.74 6.45
C LYS A 131 -2.26 4.84 5.99
N GLU A 132 -2.14 6.02 6.58
CA GLU A 132 -2.83 7.24 6.12
C GLU A 132 -1.83 8.35 5.82
N ALA A 133 -2.11 9.17 4.82
CA ALA A 133 -1.28 10.30 4.42
C ALA A 133 -1.60 11.57 5.22
N VAL A 134 -0.57 12.37 5.53
CA VAL A 134 -0.68 13.66 6.20
C VAL A 134 -0.40 14.78 5.21
N PHE A 135 -1.35 15.70 5.08
CA PHE A 135 -1.32 16.75 4.07
C PHE A 135 -1.02 18.13 4.67
N PRO A 136 -0.24 18.97 3.97
CA PRO A 136 0.10 20.31 4.43
C PRO A 136 -0.89 21.39 3.98
N PHE A 137 -2.11 21.03 3.55
CA PHE A 137 -3.05 21.97 2.90
C PHE A 137 -3.33 23.24 3.73
N GLU A 138 -3.43 23.13 5.05
CA GLU A 138 -3.61 24.27 5.95
C GLU A 138 -2.48 25.31 5.88
N LYS A 139 -1.29 24.92 5.40
CA LYS A 139 -0.13 25.80 5.24
C LYS A 139 -0.15 26.60 3.93
N PHE A 140 -0.99 26.23 2.97
CA PHE A 140 -0.98 26.79 1.61
C PHE A 140 -2.36 27.35 1.25
N GLN A 141 -2.70 28.52 1.81
CA GLN A 141 -3.97 29.19 1.50
C GLN A 141 -4.10 29.47 0.00
N GLY A 142 -5.28 29.17 -0.57
CA GLY A 142 -5.57 29.34 -1.99
C GLY A 142 -5.12 28.17 -2.88
N CYS A 143 -4.52 27.11 -2.33
CA CYS A 143 -4.28 25.89 -3.09
C CYS A 143 -5.54 25.02 -3.18
N ASP A 144 -5.70 24.30 -4.29
CA ASP A 144 -6.76 23.31 -4.43
C ASP A 144 -6.52 22.10 -3.50
N VAL A 145 -7.48 21.84 -2.62
CA VAL A 145 -7.50 20.71 -1.70
C VAL A 145 -8.10 19.50 -2.41
N ILE A 146 -7.41 19.01 -3.43
CA ILE A 146 -7.85 17.92 -4.29
C ILE A 146 -6.70 16.93 -4.47
N LEU A 147 -7.02 15.63 -4.41
CA LEU A 147 -6.10 14.54 -4.69
C LEU A 147 -5.99 14.29 -6.19
N GLY A 148 -4.81 13.85 -6.64
CA GLY A 148 -4.58 13.58 -8.05
C GLY A 148 -3.37 12.69 -8.29
N PRO A 149 -2.87 12.62 -9.54
CA PRO A 149 -1.75 11.76 -9.90
C PRO A 149 -0.39 12.27 -9.40
N GLU A 150 -0.32 13.50 -8.88
CA GLU A 150 0.86 14.07 -8.25
C GLU A 150 0.75 13.99 -6.73
N MET A 151 1.83 13.57 -6.07
CA MET A 151 1.92 13.48 -4.60
C MET A 151 2.03 14.86 -3.96
N ARG A 152 1.23 15.12 -2.92
CA ARG A 152 1.27 16.37 -2.12
C ARG A 152 1.41 16.14 -0.62
N SER A 153 1.24 14.92 -0.13
CA SER A 153 1.42 14.59 1.28
C SER A 153 2.88 14.78 1.72
N THR A 154 3.05 15.15 2.99
CA THR A 154 4.36 15.42 3.61
C THR A 154 4.78 14.34 4.60
N GLY A 155 3.85 13.48 5.00
CA GLY A 155 4.09 12.43 5.96
C GLY A 155 3.01 11.36 5.93
N GLU A 156 3.17 10.38 6.81
CA GLU A 156 2.23 9.27 6.95
C GLU A 156 2.12 8.86 8.42
N VAL A 157 0.98 8.26 8.76
CA VAL A 157 0.73 7.63 10.04
C VAL A 157 0.31 6.18 9.83
N MET A 158 0.48 5.37 10.87
CA MET A 158 0.12 3.96 10.85
C MET A 158 -0.75 3.63 12.06
N SER A 159 -1.79 2.84 11.83
CA SER A 159 -2.57 2.20 12.90
C SER A 159 -2.60 0.69 12.69
N ILE A 160 -2.85 -0.04 13.79
CA ILE A 160 -2.98 -1.49 13.80
C ILE A 160 -4.22 -1.87 14.62
N SER A 161 -5.07 -2.74 14.08
CA SER A 161 -6.20 -3.32 14.80
C SER A 161 -6.53 -4.73 14.29
N SER A 162 -7.34 -5.48 15.01
CA SER A 162 -7.92 -6.73 14.50
C SER A 162 -9.00 -6.50 13.44
N GLU A 163 -9.59 -5.30 13.39
CA GLU A 163 -10.67 -4.95 12.47
C GLU A 163 -10.29 -3.76 11.58
N PHE A 164 -10.68 -3.82 10.30
CA PHE A 164 -10.37 -2.78 9.32
C PHE A 164 -10.94 -1.42 9.73
N SER A 165 -12.21 -1.36 10.13
CA SER A 165 -12.90 -0.13 10.54
C SER A 165 -12.17 0.60 11.68
N SER A 166 -11.77 -0.17 12.70
CA SER A 166 -11.01 0.34 13.84
C SER A 166 -9.62 0.83 13.45
N ALA A 167 -8.88 0.07 12.62
CA ALA A 167 -7.59 0.51 12.11
C ALA A 167 -7.74 1.80 11.29
N PHE A 168 -8.68 1.83 10.34
CA PHE A 168 -8.89 2.99 9.48
C PHE A 168 -9.27 4.24 10.27
N ALA A 169 -10.21 4.13 11.23
CA ALA A 169 -10.59 5.24 12.10
C ALA A 169 -9.40 5.77 12.92
N MET A 170 -8.57 4.88 13.49
CA MET A 170 -7.37 5.29 14.22
C MET A 170 -6.33 5.97 13.33
N ALA A 171 -6.14 5.50 12.08
CA ALA A 171 -5.21 6.13 11.14
C ALA A 171 -5.69 7.54 10.75
N GLN A 172 -6.98 7.71 10.49
CA GLN A 172 -7.61 9.00 10.22
C GLN A 172 -7.43 9.97 11.39
N ILE A 173 -7.71 9.55 12.63
CA ILE A 173 -7.49 10.35 13.84
C ILE A 173 -6.00 10.73 13.97
N ALA A 174 -5.09 9.78 13.78
CA ALA A 174 -3.65 10.02 13.85
C ALA A 174 -3.16 11.00 12.77
N ALA A 175 -3.78 10.99 11.58
CA ALA A 175 -3.50 11.93 10.49
C ALA A 175 -4.04 13.35 10.76
N GLY A 176 -4.70 13.56 11.90
CA GLY A 176 -5.27 14.84 12.32
C GLY A 176 -6.72 15.07 11.89
N GLN A 177 -7.36 14.07 11.28
CA GLN A 177 -8.76 14.19 10.84
C GLN A 177 -9.71 14.19 12.04
N LYS A 178 -10.64 15.14 12.03
CA LYS A 178 -11.67 15.30 13.07
C LYS A 178 -13.04 15.00 12.48
N LEU A 179 -13.33 13.71 12.30
CA LEU A 179 -14.62 13.29 11.78
C LEU A 179 -15.74 13.57 12.81
N PRO A 180 -16.80 14.32 12.44
CA PRO A 180 -17.92 14.55 13.34
C PRO A 180 -18.70 13.26 13.58
N LEU A 181 -19.01 12.97 14.85
CA LEU A 181 -19.82 11.79 15.23
C LEU A 181 -21.33 12.05 15.15
N THR A 182 -21.74 13.32 15.12
CA THR A 182 -23.12 13.77 15.00
C THR A 182 -23.16 15.07 14.20
N GLY A 183 -24.34 15.42 13.67
CA GLY A 183 -24.55 16.67 12.95
C GLY A 183 -25.08 16.46 11.54
N THR A 184 -24.76 17.39 10.65
CA THR A 184 -25.20 17.39 9.26
C THR A 184 -24.05 17.06 8.33
N VAL A 185 -24.25 16.12 7.41
CA VAL A 185 -23.29 15.76 6.36
C VAL A 185 -23.75 16.37 5.04
N PHE A 186 -22.83 17.02 4.33
CA PHE A 186 -23.08 17.51 2.97
C PHE A 186 -22.54 16.52 1.94
N LEU A 187 -23.39 16.03 1.05
CA LEU A 187 -23.06 15.05 0.02
C LEU A 187 -23.21 15.68 -1.37
N SER A 188 -22.11 15.74 -2.12
CA SER A 188 -22.08 16.17 -3.52
C SER A 188 -21.13 15.25 -4.29
N LEU A 189 -21.66 14.55 -5.29
CA LEU A 189 -20.98 13.47 -6.00
C LEU A 189 -21.01 13.73 -7.52
N ASN A 190 -20.01 13.23 -8.22
CA ASN A 190 -20.01 13.18 -9.67
C ASN A 190 -20.93 12.05 -10.18
N ASP A 191 -21.25 12.06 -11.48
CA ASP A 191 -22.19 11.08 -12.06
C ASP A 191 -21.74 9.63 -11.90
N MET A 192 -20.43 9.38 -11.87
CA MET A 192 -19.87 8.04 -11.74
C MET A 192 -20.08 7.44 -10.34
N THR A 193 -20.18 8.27 -9.30
CA THR A 193 -20.32 7.82 -7.91
C THR A 193 -21.72 8.00 -7.33
N LYS A 194 -22.65 8.63 -8.06
CA LYS A 194 -24.04 8.83 -7.63
C LYS A 194 -24.77 7.53 -7.25
N SER A 195 -24.47 6.42 -7.92
CA SER A 195 -25.07 5.11 -7.60
C SER A 195 -24.70 4.59 -6.20
N HIS A 196 -23.64 5.11 -5.59
CA HIS A 196 -23.22 4.77 -4.22
C HIS A 196 -23.90 5.62 -3.14
N LEU A 197 -24.59 6.71 -3.53
CA LEU A 197 -25.14 7.68 -2.58
C LEU A 197 -26.07 7.03 -1.55
N GLU A 198 -26.95 6.12 -1.99
CA GLU A 198 -27.90 5.42 -1.11
C GLU A 198 -27.20 4.56 -0.04
N LYS A 199 -26.01 4.04 -0.33
CA LYS A 199 -25.24 3.24 0.65
C LYS A 199 -24.42 4.10 1.62
N ILE A 200 -24.10 5.33 1.21
CA ILE A 200 -23.29 6.27 1.99
C ILE A 200 -24.17 7.07 2.98
N ALA A 201 -25.40 7.40 2.57
CA ALA A 201 -26.40 8.13 3.37
C ALA A 201 -27.09 7.21 4.39
#